data_AF-A0A9W8XVQ7-F1
#
_entry.id   AF-A0A9W8XVQ7-F1
#
_cell.length_a   1.000
_cell.length_b   1.000
_cell.length_c   1.000
_cell.angle_alpha   90.00
_cell.angle_beta   90.00
_cell.angle_gamma   90.00
#
_symmetry.space_group_name_H-M   'P 1'
#
loop_
_entity.id
_entity.type
_entity.pdbx_description
1 polymer ?
#
loop_
_entity_poly.entity_id
_entity_poly.type
_entity_poly.pdbx_seq_one_letter_code
_entity_poly.pdbx_strand_id
1 'polypeptide(L)'
;MFLTLAGPRASTCPLPFLPSQKFLTIRSQTPDAIALRSSEPNIPGYSLANNTKLNTFEDLGQDPDRARCFAGAMSSTSETSLDALAEHFDWPALPPGATVVDVGGAQVHASLHLAKRFPTVTSAVQDIAEVINGAQGNLPEALKDRLRLEAHDMFTPQPLQDLDVDLLRYVLHDWPDKYFVRVIENVVKDMKKGARIVLQEHVLAERGTLGMVEEMQER
;
A
#
# COMPACT_ATOMS: atom_id res chain seq x y z
N MET A 1 2.09 32.22 -9.03
CA MET A 1 1.61 31.97 -10.41
C MET A 1 1.38 30.46 -10.49
N PHE A 2 0.14 30.03 -10.31
CA PHE A 2 -0.23 28.61 -10.30
C PHE A 2 -0.33 28.13 -11.75
N LEU A 3 0.48 27.13 -12.12
CA LEU A 3 0.34 26.43 -13.39
C LEU A 3 -0.40 25.11 -13.14
N THR A 4 -1.65 25.08 -13.56
CA THR A 4 -2.49 23.87 -13.58
C THR A 4 -2.21 23.13 -14.88
N LEU A 5 -1.60 21.94 -14.82
CA LEU A 5 -1.54 21.03 -15.97
C LEU A 5 -2.70 20.03 -15.87
N ALA A 6 -3.67 20.18 -16.77
CA ALA A 6 -4.83 19.30 -16.91
C ALA A 6 -4.47 18.09 -17.79
N GLY A 7 -4.44 16.90 -17.18
CA GLY A 7 -4.50 15.61 -17.87
C GLY A 7 -5.95 15.08 -18.00
N PRO A 8 -6.22 14.06 -18.82
CA PRO A 8 -7.57 13.67 -19.22
C PRO A 8 -8.38 13.11 -18.04
N ARG A 9 -9.67 13.46 -18.01
CA ARG A 9 -10.64 13.13 -16.96
C ARG A 9 -10.81 11.61 -16.81
N ALA A 10 -10.16 11.03 -15.82
CA ALA A 10 -10.69 9.84 -15.16
C ALA A 10 -12.00 10.25 -14.47
N SER A 11 -13.02 9.40 -14.57
CA SER A 11 -14.32 9.58 -13.91
C SER A 11 -14.10 9.93 -12.44
N THR A 12 -14.35 11.18 -12.07
CA THR A 12 -14.12 11.68 -10.73
C THR A 12 -15.07 10.94 -9.79
N CYS A 13 -14.52 10.08 -8.92
CA CYS A 13 -15.10 9.97 -7.57
C CYS A 13 -15.28 11.42 -7.15
N PRO A 14 -16.48 11.89 -6.75
CA PRO A 14 -16.52 13.13 -6.04
C PRO A 14 -15.59 12.85 -4.87
N LEU A 15 -14.35 13.37 -4.92
CA LEU A 15 -13.59 13.56 -3.71
C LEU A 15 -14.65 14.11 -2.78
N PRO A 16 -14.97 13.49 -1.63
CA PRO A 16 -15.46 14.31 -0.58
C PRO A 16 -14.34 15.33 -0.50
N PHE A 17 -14.60 16.53 -1.03
CA PHE A 17 -13.97 17.72 -0.55
C PHE A 17 -14.22 17.52 0.94
N LEU A 18 -13.25 16.92 1.66
CA LEU A 18 -13.22 17.02 3.10
C LEU A 18 -13.31 18.53 3.20
N PRO A 19 -14.46 19.07 3.66
CA PRO A 19 -14.62 20.51 3.69
C PRO A 19 -13.35 21.00 4.35
N SER A 20 -12.68 22.04 3.85
CA SER A 20 -11.34 22.43 4.34
C SER A 20 -11.21 22.32 5.88
N GLN A 21 -12.31 22.61 6.58
CA GLN A 21 -12.63 22.20 7.95
C GLN A 21 -12.22 20.78 8.40
N LYS A 22 -12.71 19.66 7.83
CA LYS A 22 -12.36 18.30 8.31
C LYS A 22 -10.86 17.98 8.17
N PHE A 23 -10.20 18.41 7.10
CA PHE A 23 -8.76 18.23 6.96
C PHE A 23 -7.99 19.08 8.00
N LEU A 24 -8.44 20.32 8.22
CA LEU A 24 -7.91 21.18 9.30
C LEU A 24 -8.18 20.58 10.68
N THR A 25 -9.32 19.92 10.91
CA THR A 25 -9.65 19.24 12.17
C THR A 25 -8.68 18.08 12.42
N ILE A 26 -8.45 17.21 11.44
CA ILE A 26 -7.47 16.11 11.58
C ILE A 26 -6.09 16.67 11.92
N ARG A 27 -5.64 17.69 11.19
CA ARG A 27 -4.34 18.34 11.44
C ARG A 27 -4.27 19.02 12.81
N SER A 28 -5.39 19.55 13.31
CA SER A 28 -5.47 20.15 14.65
C SER A 28 -5.43 19.13 15.79
N GLN A 29 -5.83 17.88 15.53
CA GLN A 29 -5.82 16.78 16.50
C GLN A 29 -4.50 15.99 16.48
N THR A 30 -3.65 16.20 15.46
CA THR A 30 -2.34 15.55 15.37
C THR A 30 -1.44 15.83 16.59
N PRO A 31 -1.33 17.06 17.13
CA PRO A 31 -0.55 17.31 18.35
C PRO A 31 -1.05 16.52 19.56
N ASP A 32 -2.38 16.41 19.72
CA ASP A 32 -2.98 15.66 20.83
C ASP A 32 -2.71 14.16 20.69
N ALA A 33 -2.84 13.61 19.47
CA ALA A 33 -2.47 12.21 19.19
C ALA A 33 -0.97 11.95 19.47
N ILE A 34 -0.08 12.86 19.07
CA ILE A 34 1.36 12.75 19.34
C ILE A 34 1.63 12.78 20.84
N ALA A 35 0.92 13.63 21.60
CA ALA A 35 1.08 13.74 23.05
C ALA A 35 0.73 12.44 23.79
N LEU A 36 -0.19 11.63 23.25
CA LEU A 36 -0.54 10.32 23.80
C LEU A 36 0.56 9.27 23.64
N ARG A 37 1.52 9.46 22.72
CA ARG A 37 2.63 8.52 22.44
C ARG A 37 2.17 7.08 22.25
N SER A 38 0.99 6.91 21.65
CA SER A 38 0.39 5.61 21.45
C SER A 38 1.05 4.85 20.31
N SER A 39 1.20 3.54 20.48
CA SER A 39 1.56 2.59 19.42
C SER A 39 0.34 1.92 18.78
N GLU A 40 -0.88 2.36 19.11
CA GLU A 40 -2.12 1.76 18.60
C GLU A 40 -2.61 2.47 17.32
N PRO A 41 -3.00 1.72 16.27
CA PRO A 41 -3.40 2.27 14.97
C PRO A 41 -4.77 2.95 15.00
N ASN A 42 -5.49 2.84 16.12
CA ASN A 42 -6.77 3.50 16.36
C ASN A 42 -6.68 4.77 17.22
N ILE A 43 -5.45 5.26 17.51
CA ILE A 43 -5.20 6.54 18.17
C ILE A 43 -4.48 7.58 17.26
N PRO A 44 -4.60 7.58 15.91
CA PRO A 44 -4.08 8.68 15.11
C PRO A 44 -4.95 9.94 15.26
N GLY A 45 -4.41 11.10 14.88
CA GLY A 45 -5.18 12.36 14.82
C GLY A 45 -6.45 12.24 13.97
N TYR A 46 -6.45 11.33 12.99
CA TYR A 46 -7.65 10.96 12.23
C TYR A 46 -8.76 10.39 13.12
N SER A 47 -8.47 9.39 13.95
CA SER A 47 -9.48 8.73 14.78
C SER A 47 -10.02 9.67 15.86
N LEU A 48 -9.15 10.51 16.44
CA LEU A 48 -9.55 11.57 17.36
C LEU A 48 -10.48 12.58 16.69
N ALA A 49 -10.14 13.05 15.49
CA ALA A 49 -10.94 14.03 14.76
C ALA A 49 -12.30 13.50 14.30
N ASN A 50 -12.42 12.19 14.06
CA ASN A 50 -13.67 11.54 13.68
C ASN A 50 -14.41 10.91 14.89
N ASN A 51 -13.88 11.06 16.10
CA ASN A 51 -14.41 10.46 17.33
C ASN A 51 -14.73 8.96 17.19
N THR A 52 -13.79 8.23 16.57
CA THR A 52 -13.91 6.79 16.30
C THR A 52 -12.87 6.01 17.10
N LYS A 53 -13.18 4.74 17.40
CA LYS A 53 -12.26 3.78 18.04
C LYS A 53 -11.60 2.85 17.03
N LEU A 54 -11.90 3.04 15.76
CA LEU A 54 -11.37 2.27 14.64
C LEU A 54 -10.08 2.91 14.12
N ASN A 55 -9.26 2.12 13.45
CA ASN A 55 -8.18 2.67 12.64
C ASN A 55 -8.73 3.33 11.36
N THR A 56 -7.88 4.09 10.66
CA THR A 56 -8.27 4.85 9.46
C THR A 56 -8.94 3.97 8.39
N PHE A 57 -8.40 2.78 8.13
CA PHE A 57 -8.88 1.88 7.10
C PHE A 57 -10.24 1.28 7.46
N GLU A 58 -10.37 0.80 8.70
CA GLU A 58 -11.63 0.24 9.23
C GLU A 58 -12.75 1.28 9.17
N ASP A 59 -12.49 2.52 9.59
CA ASP A 59 -13.47 3.61 9.58
C ASP A 59 -13.89 4.02 8.15
N LEU A 60 -12.93 4.07 7.22
CA LEU A 60 -13.22 4.35 5.80
C LEU A 60 -13.98 3.19 5.16
N GLY A 61 -13.70 1.96 5.55
CA GLY A 61 -14.35 0.74 5.06
C GLY A 61 -15.81 0.61 5.45
N GLN A 62 -16.29 1.34 6.48
CA GLN A 62 -17.70 1.32 6.87
C GLN A 62 -18.63 1.97 5.85
N ASP A 63 -18.10 2.80 4.96
CA ASP A 63 -18.85 3.52 3.93
C ASP A 63 -18.29 3.17 2.54
N PRO A 64 -19.06 2.46 1.69
CA PRO A 64 -18.61 2.03 0.37
C PRO A 64 -18.12 3.16 -0.53
N ASP A 65 -18.70 4.37 -0.43
CA ASP A 65 -18.29 5.51 -1.23
C ASP A 65 -16.96 6.08 -0.75
N ARG A 66 -16.75 6.16 0.58
CA ARG A 66 -15.47 6.57 1.16
C ARG A 66 -14.38 5.55 0.87
N ALA A 67 -14.66 4.26 1.01
CA ALA A 67 -13.75 3.18 0.66
C ALA A 67 -13.33 3.24 -0.81
N ARG A 68 -14.30 3.44 -1.72
CA ARG A 68 -14.04 3.59 -3.16
C ARG A 68 -13.18 4.82 -3.47
N CYS A 69 -13.49 5.98 -2.89
CA CYS A 69 -12.68 7.18 -3.12
C CYS A 69 -11.27 7.03 -2.52
N PHE A 70 -11.13 6.38 -1.37
CA PHE A 70 -9.83 6.08 -0.76
C PHE A 70 -9.01 5.14 -1.64
N ALA A 71 -9.59 4.03 -2.11
CA ALA A 71 -8.94 3.11 -3.05
C ALA A 71 -8.53 3.82 -4.36
N GLY A 72 -9.37 4.73 -4.87
CA GLY A 72 -9.06 5.57 -6.03
C GLY A 72 -7.89 6.53 -5.77
N ALA A 73 -7.82 7.13 -4.58
CA ALA A 73 -6.70 7.98 -4.17
C ALA A 73 -5.40 7.16 -4.06
N MET A 74 -5.43 5.99 -3.43
CA MET A 74 -4.27 5.09 -3.35
C MET A 74 -3.85 4.51 -4.70
N SER A 75 -4.79 4.40 -5.65
CA SER A 75 -4.49 3.97 -7.03
C SER A 75 -3.72 5.01 -7.84
N SER A 76 -3.58 6.25 -7.34
CA SER A 76 -2.74 7.27 -7.97
C SER A 76 -1.25 6.96 -7.76
N THR A 77 -0.80 5.88 -8.39
CA THR A 77 0.61 5.50 -8.43
C THR A 77 1.29 6.22 -9.59
N SER A 78 2.46 6.79 -9.36
CA SER A 78 3.26 7.35 -10.46
C SER A 78 3.82 6.20 -11.29
N GLU A 79 3.83 6.35 -12.61
CA GLU A 79 4.48 5.39 -13.51
C GLU A 79 5.94 5.16 -13.10
N THR A 80 6.62 6.24 -12.68
CA THR A 80 7.99 6.20 -12.15
C THR A 80 8.14 5.27 -10.94
N SER A 81 7.17 5.20 -10.02
CA SER A 81 7.21 4.28 -8.88
C SER A 81 7.11 2.83 -9.33
N LEU A 82 6.27 2.53 -10.33
CA LEU A 82 6.12 1.18 -10.85
C LEU A 82 7.35 0.73 -11.66
N ASP A 83 7.93 1.63 -12.46
CA ASP A 83 9.15 1.36 -13.20
C ASP A 83 10.33 1.11 -12.26
N ALA A 84 10.45 1.88 -11.18
CA ALA A 84 11.48 1.67 -10.16
C ALA A 84 11.39 0.26 -9.54
N LEU A 85 10.19 -0.25 -9.26
CA LEU A 85 9.99 -1.62 -8.78
C LEU A 85 10.49 -2.66 -9.79
N ALA A 86 10.23 -2.43 -11.07
CA ALA A 86 10.64 -3.32 -12.15
C ALA A 86 12.15 -3.27 -12.43
N GLU A 87 12.82 -2.15 -12.15
CA GLU A 87 14.21 -1.92 -12.54
C GLU A 87 15.22 -2.19 -11.41
N HIS A 88 14.81 -2.03 -10.15
CA HIS A 88 15.72 -2.18 -9.00
C HIS A 88 15.71 -3.57 -8.36
N PHE A 89 14.88 -4.49 -8.86
CA PHE A 89 14.91 -5.90 -8.50
C PHE A 89 15.07 -6.78 -9.73
N ASP A 90 15.93 -7.80 -9.66
CA ASP A 90 16.26 -8.68 -10.78
C ASP A 90 15.18 -9.76 -10.98
N TRP A 91 13.99 -9.32 -11.40
CA TRP A 91 12.86 -10.22 -11.73
C TRP A 91 13.22 -11.31 -12.75
N PRO A 92 14.01 -11.04 -13.81
CA PRO A 92 14.42 -12.07 -14.77
C PRO A 92 15.30 -13.18 -14.19
N ALA A 93 16.02 -12.94 -13.09
CA ALA A 93 16.84 -13.96 -12.42
C ALA A 93 16.03 -14.95 -11.58
N LEU A 94 14.73 -14.70 -11.37
CA LEU A 94 13.87 -15.66 -10.71
C LEU A 94 13.72 -16.94 -11.55
N PRO A 95 13.63 -18.12 -10.92
CA PRO A 95 13.43 -19.36 -11.65
C PRO A 95 12.10 -19.34 -12.45
N PRO A 96 12.02 -20.02 -13.60
CA PRO A 96 10.76 -20.17 -14.32
C PRO A 96 9.67 -20.74 -13.40
N GLY A 97 8.53 -20.05 -13.31
CA GLY A 97 7.43 -20.43 -12.42
C GLY A 97 7.62 -19.99 -10.97
N ALA A 98 8.50 -19.01 -10.71
CA ALA A 98 8.67 -18.44 -9.37
C ALA A 98 7.35 -17.91 -8.80
N THR A 99 7.15 -18.18 -7.51
CA THR A 99 5.96 -17.77 -6.77
C THR A 99 6.21 -16.43 -6.09
N VAL A 100 5.54 -15.39 -6.58
CA VAL A 100 5.55 -14.06 -5.98
C VAL A 100 4.24 -13.86 -5.22
N VAL A 101 4.29 -13.31 -4.02
CA VAL A 101 3.11 -12.79 -3.33
C VAL A 101 3.23 -11.28 -3.19
N ASP A 102 2.18 -10.55 -3.53
CA ASP A 102 2.05 -9.10 -3.38
C ASP A 102 1.11 -8.83 -2.20
N VAL A 103 1.68 -8.63 -1.01
CA VAL A 103 0.96 -8.44 0.24
C VAL A 103 0.56 -6.97 0.36
N GLY A 104 -0.74 -6.71 0.51
CA GLY A 104 -1.31 -5.36 0.45
C GLY A 104 -1.36 -4.81 -0.97
N GLY A 105 -1.51 -5.68 -1.98
CA GLY A 105 -1.44 -5.30 -3.39
C GLY A 105 -2.64 -4.49 -3.91
N ALA A 106 -3.65 -4.24 -3.07
CA ALA A 106 -4.78 -3.36 -3.31
C ALA A 106 -5.47 -3.59 -4.67
N GLN A 107 -5.36 -2.61 -5.58
CA GLN A 107 -6.02 -2.61 -6.89
C GLN A 107 -5.20 -3.30 -8.00
N VAL A 108 -4.26 -4.18 -7.63
CA VAL A 108 -3.47 -5.08 -8.51
C VAL A 108 -2.46 -4.35 -9.42
N HIS A 109 -2.26 -3.04 -9.27
CA HIS A 109 -1.47 -2.22 -10.21
C HIS A 109 -0.01 -2.68 -10.34
N ALA A 110 0.65 -2.94 -9.21
CA ALA A 110 2.07 -3.35 -9.18
C ALA A 110 2.27 -4.72 -9.82
N SER A 111 1.52 -5.71 -9.36
CA SER A 111 1.51 -7.06 -9.93
C SER A 111 1.14 -7.09 -11.42
N LEU A 112 0.19 -6.26 -11.87
CA LEU A 112 -0.14 -6.12 -13.29
C LEU A 112 1.01 -5.53 -14.10
N HIS A 113 1.68 -4.50 -13.58
CA HIS A 113 2.84 -3.91 -14.23
C HIS A 113 3.98 -4.93 -14.38
N LEU A 114 4.31 -5.66 -13.30
CA LEU A 114 5.32 -6.72 -13.32
C LEU A 114 4.96 -7.86 -14.29
N ALA A 115 3.72 -8.34 -14.27
CA ALA A 115 3.30 -9.43 -15.14
C ALA A 115 3.35 -9.06 -16.64
N LYS A 116 3.07 -7.79 -16.98
CA LYS A 116 3.20 -7.28 -18.35
C LYS A 116 4.66 -7.17 -18.79
N ARG A 117 5.55 -6.72 -17.90
CA ARG A 117 6.97 -6.51 -18.22
C ARG A 117 7.78 -7.81 -18.22
N PHE A 118 7.44 -8.75 -17.35
CA PHE A 118 8.16 -10.01 -17.15
C PHE A 118 7.21 -11.20 -17.35
N PRO A 119 7.17 -11.82 -18.55
CA PRO A 119 6.25 -12.91 -18.86
C PRO A 119 6.36 -14.16 -17.98
N THR A 120 7.49 -14.32 -17.28
CA THR A 120 7.77 -15.47 -16.40
C THR A 120 7.25 -15.27 -14.97
N VAL A 121 6.90 -14.05 -14.58
CA VAL A 121 6.45 -13.74 -13.21
C VAL A 121 4.98 -14.14 -13.04
N THR A 122 4.69 -14.88 -11.98
CA THR A 122 3.32 -15.18 -11.55
C THR A 122 3.15 -14.71 -10.11
N SER A 123 2.00 -14.10 -9.82
CA SER A 123 1.78 -13.45 -8.52
C SER A 123 0.43 -13.80 -7.92
N ALA A 124 0.42 -14.09 -6.62
CA ALA A 124 -0.77 -14.03 -5.79
C ALA A 124 -0.84 -12.63 -5.16
N VAL A 125 -1.92 -11.91 -5.38
CA VAL A 125 -2.16 -10.58 -4.82
C VAL A 125 -3.07 -10.72 -3.63
N GLN A 126 -2.57 -10.33 -2.47
CA GLN A 126 -3.22 -10.51 -1.18
C GLN A 126 -3.62 -9.17 -0.57
N ASP A 127 -4.86 -9.09 -0.10
CA ASP A 127 -5.40 -7.96 0.64
C ASP A 127 -6.63 -8.40 1.44
N ILE A 128 -7.21 -7.52 2.25
CA ILE A 128 -8.48 -7.82 2.94
C ILE A 128 -9.59 -8.09 1.92
N ALA A 129 -10.59 -8.89 2.33
CA ALA A 129 -11.62 -9.42 1.43
C ALA A 129 -12.38 -8.31 0.68
N GLU A 130 -12.67 -7.21 1.35
CA GLU A 130 -13.38 -6.04 0.81
C GLU A 130 -12.59 -5.42 -0.36
N VAL A 131 -11.26 -5.30 -0.21
CA VAL A 131 -10.38 -4.73 -1.22
C VAL A 131 -10.26 -5.67 -2.42
N ILE A 132 -10.03 -6.97 -2.16
CA ILE A 132 -9.95 -8.00 -3.20
C ILE A 132 -11.23 -8.07 -4.03
N ASN A 133 -12.39 -8.01 -3.39
CA ASN A 133 -13.68 -7.99 -4.08
C ASN A 133 -13.81 -6.76 -5.02
N GLY A 134 -13.35 -5.59 -4.57
CA GLY A 134 -13.32 -4.38 -5.40
C GLY A 134 -12.31 -4.43 -6.55
N ALA A 135 -11.25 -5.23 -6.42
CA ALA A 135 -10.15 -5.33 -7.38
C ALA A 135 -10.41 -6.33 -8.53
N GLN A 136 -11.38 -7.25 -8.40
CA GLN A 136 -11.67 -8.30 -9.39
C GLN A 136 -11.87 -7.75 -10.81
N GLY A 137 -12.50 -6.58 -10.94
CA GLY A 137 -12.76 -5.93 -12.23
C GLY A 137 -11.51 -5.37 -12.93
N ASN A 138 -10.40 -5.22 -12.21
CA ASN A 138 -9.16 -4.65 -12.75
C ASN A 138 -8.23 -5.70 -13.36
N LEU A 139 -8.49 -7.00 -13.12
CA LEU A 139 -7.67 -8.09 -13.62
C LEU A 139 -8.03 -8.41 -15.09
N PRO A 140 -7.13 -8.17 -16.06
CA PRO A 140 -7.40 -8.47 -17.47
C PRO A 140 -7.50 -9.98 -17.70
N GLU A 141 -8.41 -10.39 -18.58
CA GLU A 141 -8.63 -11.82 -18.92
C GLU A 141 -7.33 -12.55 -19.28
N ALA A 142 -6.47 -11.89 -20.08
CA ALA A 142 -5.21 -12.44 -20.56
C ALA A 142 -4.16 -12.72 -19.45
N LEU A 143 -4.37 -12.22 -18.23
CA LEU A 143 -3.45 -12.40 -17.11
C LEU A 143 -4.04 -13.21 -15.96
N LYS A 144 -5.28 -13.71 -16.07
CA LYS A 144 -5.96 -14.48 -15.01
C LYS A 144 -5.23 -15.78 -14.64
N ASP A 145 -4.50 -16.38 -15.56
CA ASP A 145 -3.71 -17.60 -15.28
C ASP A 145 -2.44 -17.30 -14.48
N ARG A 146 -1.98 -16.04 -14.50
CA ARG A 146 -0.70 -15.60 -13.93
C ARG A 146 -0.85 -14.74 -12.68
N LEU A 147 -2.00 -14.09 -12.53
CA LEU A 147 -2.33 -13.24 -11.39
C LEU A 147 -3.58 -13.79 -10.71
N ARG A 148 -3.47 -14.07 -9.42
CA ARG A 148 -4.56 -14.58 -8.59
C ARG A 148 -4.83 -13.57 -7.50
N LEU A 149 -6.10 -13.35 -7.17
CA LEU A 149 -6.50 -12.46 -6.08
C LEU A 149 -6.95 -13.31 -4.91
N GLU A 150 -6.37 -13.10 -3.74
CA GLU A 150 -6.63 -13.90 -2.54
C GLU A 150 -6.89 -12.99 -1.34
N ALA A 151 -8.00 -13.23 -0.63
CA ALA A 151 -8.27 -12.52 0.61
C ALA A 151 -7.32 -13.02 1.71
N HIS A 152 -6.53 -12.13 2.29
CA HIS A 152 -5.61 -12.45 3.37
C HIS A 152 -5.39 -11.25 4.29
N ASP A 153 -5.45 -11.50 5.60
CA ASP A 153 -5.03 -10.54 6.63
C ASP A 153 -3.53 -10.73 6.91
N MET A 154 -2.72 -9.74 6.53
CA MET A 154 -1.27 -9.74 6.72
C MET A 154 -0.81 -9.87 8.18
N PHE A 155 -1.69 -9.61 9.15
CA PHE A 155 -1.40 -9.80 10.57
C PHE A 155 -1.57 -11.26 11.03
N THR A 156 -2.01 -12.14 10.14
CA THR A 156 -2.06 -13.59 10.34
C THR A 156 -0.90 -14.28 9.59
N PRO A 157 -0.51 -15.51 9.97
CA PRO A 157 0.56 -16.23 9.27
C PRO A 157 0.28 -16.35 7.76
N GLN A 158 1.32 -16.19 6.94
CA GLN A 158 1.22 -16.27 5.48
C GLN A 158 0.72 -17.67 5.07
N PRO A 159 -0.45 -17.80 4.41
CA PRO A 159 -1.01 -19.11 4.05
C PRO A 159 -0.26 -19.79 2.90
N LEU A 160 0.40 -19.00 2.04
CA LEU A 160 1.17 -19.54 0.92
C LEU A 160 2.54 -20.02 1.39
N GLN A 161 2.97 -21.16 0.86
CA GLN A 161 4.26 -21.77 1.19
C GLN A 161 5.19 -21.74 -0.01
N ASP A 162 6.48 -21.96 0.24
CA ASP A 162 7.52 -22.06 -0.78
C ASP A 162 7.59 -20.84 -1.72
N LEU A 163 7.29 -19.65 -1.20
CA LEU A 163 7.37 -18.37 -1.90
C LEU A 163 8.81 -18.03 -2.29
N ASP A 164 9.02 -17.54 -3.51
CA ASP A 164 10.31 -17.00 -3.96
C ASP A 164 10.46 -15.52 -3.58
N VAL A 165 9.37 -14.76 -3.63
CA VAL A 165 9.34 -13.33 -3.33
C VAL A 165 8.09 -12.95 -2.55
N ASP A 166 8.28 -12.31 -1.40
CA ASP A 166 7.24 -11.57 -0.68
C ASP A 166 7.43 -10.07 -0.97
N LEU A 167 6.53 -9.50 -1.77
CA LEU A 167 6.51 -8.09 -2.12
C LEU A 167 5.58 -7.33 -1.16
N LEU A 168 6.11 -6.29 -0.53
CA LEU A 168 5.33 -5.31 0.23
C LEU A 168 5.65 -3.92 -0.31
N ARG A 169 4.62 -3.25 -0.84
CA ARG A 169 4.76 -1.94 -1.48
C ARG A 169 3.80 -0.96 -0.84
N TYR A 170 4.34 0.09 -0.22
CA TYR A 170 3.54 1.13 0.43
C TYR A 170 2.55 0.57 1.44
N VAL A 171 3.02 -0.38 2.26
CA VAL A 171 2.22 -1.06 3.28
C VAL A 171 2.78 -0.75 4.66
N LEU A 172 4.10 -0.87 4.82
CA LEU A 172 4.73 -0.90 6.12
C LEU A 172 4.75 0.46 6.81
N HIS A 173 4.67 1.56 6.06
CA HIS A 173 4.64 2.92 6.60
C HIS A 173 3.32 3.31 7.27
N ASP A 174 2.24 2.56 7.03
CA ASP A 174 0.92 2.83 7.60
C ASP A 174 0.80 2.39 9.05
N TRP A 175 1.75 1.56 9.52
CA TRP A 175 1.62 0.85 10.78
C TRP A 175 2.73 1.22 11.78
N PRO A 176 2.40 1.34 13.08
CA PRO A 176 3.41 1.50 14.13
C PRO A 176 4.36 0.30 14.21
N ASP A 177 5.58 0.51 14.71
CA ASP A 177 6.68 -0.47 14.75
C ASP A 177 6.28 -1.88 15.22
N LYS A 178 5.44 -2.00 16.26
CA LYS A 178 5.03 -3.32 16.77
C LYS A 178 4.21 -4.13 15.75
N TYR A 179 3.45 -3.45 14.88
CA TYR A 179 2.67 -4.08 13.81
C TYR A 179 3.55 -4.35 12.59
N PHE A 180 4.47 -3.45 12.26
CA PHE A 180 5.53 -3.70 11.28
C PHE A 180 6.26 -5.01 11.61
N VAL A 181 6.75 -5.14 12.84
CA VAL A 181 7.48 -6.34 13.30
C VAL A 181 6.61 -7.57 13.15
N ARG A 182 5.34 -7.50 13.56
CA ARG A 182 4.39 -8.62 13.44
C ARG A 182 4.18 -9.06 11.98
N VAL A 183 4.03 -8.14 11.04
CA VAL A 183 3.88 -8.46 9.61
C VAL A 183 5.14 -9.16 9.09
N ILE A 184 6.32 -8.60 9.39
CA ILE A 184 7.59 -9.18 8.97
C ILE A 184 7.83 -10.55 9.62
N GLU A 185 7.47 -10.74 10.89
CA GLU A 185 7.55 -12.04 11.56
C GLU A 185 6.68 -13.10 10.88
N ASN A 186 5.45 -12.75 10.50
CA ASN A 186 4.55 -13.65 9.78
C ASN A 186 5.09 -14.07 8.41
N VAL A 187 5.76 -13.15 7.71
CA VAL A 187 6.40 -13.43 6.42
C VAL A 187 7.64 -14.31 6.63
N VAL A 188 8.57 -13.88 7.49
CA VAL A 188 9.90 -14.52 7.66
C VAL A 188 9.81 -15.95 8.20
N LYS A 189 8.82 -16.24 9.05
CA LYS A 189 8.70 -17.53 9.74
C LYS A 189 8.69 -18.74 8.79
N ASP A 190 8.05 -18.60 7.64
CA ASP A 190 7.82 -19.69 6.69
C ASP A 190 8.63 -19.50 5.38
N MET A 191 9.60 -18.57 5.37
CA MET A 191 10.46 -18.33 4.21
C MET A 191 11.43 -19.49 3.95
N LYS A 192 11.41 -20.00 2.72
CA LYS A 192 12.42 -20.97 2.25
C LYS A 192 13.79 -20.31 2.08
N LYS A 193 14.85 -21.14 2.14
CA LYS A 193 16.21 -20.67 1.85
C LYS A 193 16.27 -20.14 0.42
N GLY A 194 16.76 -18.91 0.28
CA GLY A 194 16.90 -18.26 -1.03
C GLY A 194 15.69 -17.44 -1.46
N ALA A 195 14.59 -17.43 -0.70
CA ALA A 195 13.51 -16.47 -0.87
C ALA A 195 13.98 -15.02 -0.58
N ARG A 196 13.21 -14.03 -1.03
CA ARG A 196 13.47 -12.60 -0.84
C ARG A 196 12.23 -11.88 -0.35
N ILE A 197 12.43 -10.90 0.53
CA ILE A 197 11.42 -9.88 0.81
C ILE A 197 11.81 -8.64 -0.01
N VAL A 198 10.89 -8.15 -0.83
CA VAL A 198 11.07 -6.92 -1.62
C VAL A 198 10.19 -5.85 -0.99
N LEU A 199 10.84 -4.83 -0.44
CA LEU A 199 10.18 -3.68 0.17
C LEU A 199 10.28 -2.48 -0.76
N GLN A 200 9.14 -1.94 -1.18
CA GLN A 200 9.08 -0.67 -1.87
C GLN A 200 8.40 0.36 -0.97
N GLU A 201 9.21 1.17 -0.32
CA GLU A 201 8.79 2.18 0.65
C GLU A 201 9.53 3.51 0.42
N HIS A 202 9.01 4.58 1.02
CA HIS A 202 9.77 5.82 1.12
C HIS A 202 10.90 5.66 2.14
N VAL A 203 12.15 5.79 1.67
CA VAL A 203 13.33 5.82 2.53
C VAL A 203 13.72 7.28 2.72
N LEU A 204 13.51 7.80 3.92
CA LEU A 204 13.84 9.18 4.25
C LEU A 204 15.33 9.30 4.61
N ALA A 205 15.95 10.40 4.19
CA ALA A 205 17.29 10.73 4.65
C ALA A 205 17.34 10.91 6.18
N GLU A 206 18.54 10.73 6.75
CA GLU A 206 18.77 10.97 8.16
C GLU A 206 18.45 12.43 8.51
N ARG A 207 17.80 12.63 9.67
CA ARG A 207 17.35 13.96 10.12
C ARG A 207 18.52 14.94 10.14
N GLY A 208 18.30 16.11 9.53
CA GLY A 208 19.29 17.19 9.51
C GLY A 208 20.50 16.94 8.60
N THR A 209 20.49 15.92 7.75
CA THR A 209 21.55 15.68 6.75
C THR A 209 21.31 16.40 5.42
N LEU A 210 20.04 16.74 5.13
CA LEU A 210 19.64 17.50 3.95
C LEU A 210 19.47 18.99 4.26
N GLY A 211 19.48 19.84 3.23
CA GLY A 211 19.11 21.23 3.39
C GLY A 211 17.64 21.37 3.82
N MET A 212 17.29 22.43 4.55
CA MET A 212 15.93 22.63 5.09
C MET A 212 14.83 22.50 4.02
N VAL A 213 15.06 23.01 2.81
CA VAL A 213 14.08 22.95 1.72
C VAL A 213 13.92 21.54 1.18
N GLU A 214 15.02 20.79 1.05
CA GLU A 214 15.01 19.40 0.59
C GLU A 214 14.33 18.50 1.62
N GLU A 215 14.66 18.69 2.91
CA GLU A 215 14.03 17.95 3.99
C GLU A 215 12.51 18.22 4.09
N MET A 216 12.06 19.45 3.80
CA MET A 216 10.63 19.79 3.70
C MET A 216 9.93 19.17 2.48
N GLN A 217 10.66 18.74 1.46
CA GLN A 217 10.10 18.09 0.28
C GLN A 217 10.01 16.57 0.47
N GLU A 218 10.90 15.99 1.28
CA GLU A 218 10.88 14.57 1.62
C GLU A 218 9.93 14.20 2.77
N ARG A 219 9.54 15.17 3.62
CA ARG A 219 8.70 14.96 4.83
C ARG A 219 7.32 15.61 4.71
#